data_AF-A0A1S8S0L6-F1
#
_entry.id   AF-A0A1S8S0L6-F1
#
_cell.length_a   1.000
_cell.length_b   1.000
_cell.length_c   1.000
_cell.angle_alpha   90.00
_cell.angle_beta   90.00
_cell.angle_gamma   90.00
#
_symmetry.space_group_name_H-M   'P 1'
#
loop_
_entity.id
_entity.type
_entity.pdbx_description
1 polymer ?
#
loop_
_entity_poly.entity_id
_entity_poly.type
_entity_poly.pdbx_seq_one_letter_code
_entity_poly.pdbx_strand_id
1 'polypeptide(L)' 'MNINNELKEVINDKLERNSEVEFIAGLKDITLSDIDYIEKLSAVKNLKSKLNYQIVDNTYIKIDCSL' A
#
# COMPACT_ATOMS: atom_id res chain seq x y z
N MET A 1 16.14 -0.38 10.54
CA MET A 1 14.78 -0.94 10.50
C MET A 1 14.43 -1.09 9.03
N ASN A 2 14.08 -2.30 8.58
CA ASN A 2 13.86 -2.58 7.16
C ASN A 2 12.48 -2.00 6.79
N ILE A 3 12.45 -0.95 5.97
CA ILE A 3 11.23 -0.20 5.60
C ILE A 3 10.15 -1.12 5.01
N ASN A 4 10.55 -2.25 4.39
CA ASN A 4 9.64 -3.25 3.83
C ASN A 4 8.70 -3.91 4.86
N ASN A 5 9.12 -4.01 6.13
CA ASN A 5 8.21 -4.54 7.16
C ASN A 5 7.14 -3.51 7.54
N GLU A 6 7.43 -2.22 7.47
CA GLU A 6 6.50 -1.16 7.88
C GLU A 6 5.32 -1.05 6.89
N LEU A 7 5.53 -1.17 5.58
CA LEU A 7 4.43 -1.05 4.60
C LEU A 7 3.38 -2.15 4.77
N LYS A 8 3.82 -3.40 4.89
CA LYS A 8 2.91 -4.55 5.06
C LYS A 8 2.22 -4.52 6.42
N GLU A 9 2.93 -4.18 7.48
CA GLU A 9 2.35 -4.05 8.82
C GLU A 9 1.31 -2.93 8.86
N VAL A 10 1.62 -1.76 8.30
CA VAL A 10 0.69 -0.62 8.25
C VAL A 10 -0.55 -0.97 7.43
N ILE A 11 -0.40 -1.55 6.24
CA ILE A 11 -1.57 -1.93 5.43
C ILE A 11 -2.42 -2.98 6.16
N ASN A 12 -1.82 -4.02 6.74
CA ASN A 12 -2.56 -5.08 7.43
C ASN A 12 -3.26 -4.57 8.71
N ASP A 13 -2.57 -3.84 9.60
CA ASP A 13 -3.18 -3.29 10.84
C ASP A 13 -4.38 -2.38 10.52
N LYS A 14 -4.29 -1.61 9.44
CA LYS A 14 -5.37 -0.69 9.06
C LYS A 14 -6.52 -1.36 8.34
N LEU A 15 -6.25 -2.38 7.51
CA LEU A 15 -7.28 -3.25 6.94
C LEU A 15 -8.06 -3.98 8.04
N GLU A 16 -7.38 -4.51 9.06
CA GLU A 16 -8.03 -5.14 10.22
C GLU A 16 -8.97 -4.17 10.97
N ARG A 17 -8.59 -2.89 11.04
CA ARG A 17 -9.37 -1.85 11.71
C ARG A 17 -10.50 -1.25 10.87
N ASN A 18 -10.70 -1.70 9.64
CA ASN A 18 -11.65 -1.10 8.68
C ASN A 18 -11.60 0.45 8.65
N SER A 19 -10.40 1.03 8.61
CA SER A 19 -10.21 2.48 8.56
C SER A 19 -9.64 2.93 7.21
N GLU A 20 -10.03 4.11 6.73
CA GLU A 20 -9.42 4.71 5.54
C GLU A 20 -7.91 4.83 5.73
N VAL A 21 -7.14 4.46 4.70
CA VAL A 21 -5.68 4.49 4.72
C VAL A 21 -5.18 5.46 3.67
N GLU A 22 -4.32 6.37 4.08
CA GLU A 22 -3.42 7.09 3.19
C GLU A 22 -1.99 6.75 3.61
N PHE A 23 -1.25 6.08 2.73
CA PHE A 23 0.15 5.74 2.97
C PHE A 23 1.02 6.35 1.88
N ILE A 24 2.05 7.08 2.27
CA ILE A 24 2.99 7.74 1.36
C ILE A 24 4.40 7.23 1.67
N ALA A 25 5.06 6.67 0.66
CA ALA A 25 6.46 6.25 0.75
C ALA A 25 7.27 6.71 -0.45
N GLY A 26 8.57 6.92 -0.27
CA GLY A 26 9.49 7.18 -1.36
C GLY A 26 9.66 5.95 -2.25
N LEU A 27 9.70 6.12 -3.57
CA LEU A 27 9.92 5.00 -4.50
C LEU A 27 11.27 4.30 -4.25
N LYS A 28 12.28 5.05 -3.80
CA LYS A 28 13.59 4.51 -3.41
C LYS A 28 13.50 3.56 -2.20
N ASP A 29 12.45 3.69 -1.41
CA ASP A 29 12.20 2.96 -0.17
C ASP A 29 11.20 1.80 -0.40
N ILE A 30 10.69 1.65 -1.63
CA ILE A 30 9.77 0.59 -2.06
C ILE A 30 10.57 -0.48 -2.81
N THR A 31 10.41 -1.75 -2.43
CA THR A 31 10.97 -2.86 -3.21
C THR A 31 9.96 -3.45 -4.19
N LEU A 32 10.44 -4.18 -5.20
CA LEU A 32 9.58 -4.93 -6.13
C LEU A 32 8.65 -5.90 -5.39
N SER A 33 9.08 -6.45 -4.25
CA SER A 33 8.27 -7.33 -3.40
C SER A 33 7.11 -6.60 -2.71
N ASP A 34 7.23 -5.30 -2.48
CA ASP A 34 6.16 -4.48 -1.90
C ASP A 34 5.13 -4.13 -2.98
N ILE A 35 5.58 -3.84 -4.20
CA ILE A 35 4.70 -3.67 -5.37
C ILE A 35 3.92 -4.95 -5.65
N ASP A 36 4.59 -6.11 -5.68
CA ASP A 36 3.92 -7.41 -5.87
C ASP A 36 2.88 -7.70 -4.77
N TYR A 37 3.15 -7.29 -3.53
CA TYR A 37 2.20 -7.39 -2.44
C TYR A 37 0.97 -6.49 -2.62
N ILE A 38 1.17 -5.22 -3.01
CA ILE A 38 0.10 -4.26 -3.31
C ILE A 38 -0.78 -4.77 -4.45
N GLU A 39 -0.16 -5.26 -5.53
CA GLU A 39 -0.85 -5.85 -6.68
C GLU A 39 -1.69 -7.08 -6.28
N LYS A 40 -1.12 -7.97 -5.45
CA LYS A 40 -1.85 -9.14 -4.92
C LYS A 40 -3.04 -8.74 -4.06
N LEU A 41 -2.89 -7.71 -3.21
CA LEU A 41 -4.00 -7.18 -2.44
C LEU A 41 -5.08 -6.55 -3.33
N SER A 42 -4.68 -5.76 -4.33
CA SER A 42 -5.59 -5.19 -5.33
C SER A 42 -6.27 -6.29 -6.17
N ALA A 43 -5.66 -7.45 -6.35
CA ALA A 43 -6.29 -8.59 -7.05
C ALA A 43 -7.38 -9.29 -6.21
N VAL A 44 -7.42 -9.10 -4.89
CA VAL A 44 -8.48 -9.65 -4.03
C VAL A 44 -9.79 -8.90 -4.32
N LYS A 45 -10.81 -9.62 -4.79
CA LYS A 45 -12.07 -9.06 -5.31
C LYS A 45 -12.77 -8.04 -4.37
N ASN A 46 -12.62 -8.21 -3.06
CA ASN A 46 -13.19 -7.32 -2.04
C ASN A 46 -12.32 -6.10 -1.71
N LEU A 47 -11.04 -6.12 -2.08
CA LEU A 47 -10.06 -5.06 -1.83
C LEU A 47 -9.70 -4.29 -3.11
N LYS A 48 -9.95 -4.86 -4.30
CA LYS A 48 -9.67 -4.23 -5.59
C LYS A 48 -10.32 -2.85 -5.74
N SER A 49 -11.58 -2.74 -5.35
CA SER A 49 -12.31 -1.46 -5.39
C SER A 49 -11.93 -0.53 -4.24
N LYS A 50 -11.18 -1.04 -3.27
CA LYS A 50 -10.87 -0.38 -2.01
C LYS A 50 -9.43 0.06 -1.94
N LEU A 51 -8.54 -0.41 -2.80
CA LEU A 51 -7.11 -0.11 -2.74
C LEU A 51 -6.65 0.48 -4.07
N ASN A 52 -6.33 1.76 -4.03
CA ASN A 52 -5.74 2.52 -5.12
C ASN A 52 -4.30 2.86 -4.79
N TYR A 53 -3.46 2.97 -5.81
CA TYR A 53 -2.14 3.54 -5.65
C TYR A 53 -1.83 4.49 -6.81
N GLN A 54 -1.03 5.50 -6.54
CA GLN A 54 -0.61 6.51 -7.50
C GLN A 54 0.87 6.82 -7.27
N ILE A 55 1.63 6.89 -8.37
CA ILE A 55 2.99 7.41 -8.35
C ILE A 55 2.92 8.93 -8.50
N VAL A 56 3.53 9.65 -7.57
CA VAL A 56 3.57 11.12 -7.52
C VAL A 56 4.99 11.59 -7.80
N ASP A 57 5.12 12.44 -8.82
CA ASP A 57 6.37 13.09 -9.24
C ASP A 57 7.56 12.13 -9.43
N ASN A 58 7.30 10.86 -9.80
CA ASN A 58 8.30 9.78 -9.89
C ASN A 58 9.21 9.66 -8.65
N THR A 59 8.74 10.12 -7.51
CA THR A 59 9.54 10.20 -6.28
C THR A 59 8.85 9.46 -5.14
N TYR A 60 7.52 9.48 -5.12
CA TYR A 60 6.72 8.84 -4.07
C TYR A 60 5.66 7.93 -4.68
N ILE A 61 5.25 6.93 -3.93
CA ILE A 61 3.99 6.22 -4.14
C ILE A 61 3.03 6.60 -3.02
N LYS A 62 1.81 6.92 -3.41
CA LYS A 62 0.67 7.10 -2.53
C LYS A 62 -0.22 5.87 -2.67
N ILE A 63 -0.62 5.27 -1.56
CA ILE A 63 -1.53 4.13 -1.51
C ILE A 63 -2.73 4.56 -0.68
N ASP A 64 -3.89 4.58 -1.30
CA ASP A 64 -5.15 4.95 -0.69
C ASP A 64 -6.02 3.72 -0.54
N CYS A 65 -6.48 3.44 0.69
CA CYS A 65 -7.46 2.40 0.95
C CYS A 65 -8.79 3.02 1.41
N SER A 66 -9.84 2.93 0.59
CA SER A 66 -11.19 3.41 0.88
C SER A 66 -12.09 2.21 1.15
N LEU A 67 -12.55 2.04 2.40
CA LEU A 67 -13.30 0.86 2.84
C LEU A 67 -14.81 0.95 2.67
#